data_AF-A0A820ZKH0-F1
#
_entry.id   AF-A0A820ZKH0-F1
#
_cell.length_a   1.000
_cell.length_b   1.000
_cell.length_c   1.000
_cell.angle_alpha   90.00
_cell.angle_beta   90.00
_cell.angle_gamma   90.00
#
_symmetry.space_group_name_H-M   'P 1'
#
loop_
_entity.id
_entity.type
_entity.pdbx_description
1 polymer ?
#
loop_
_entity_poly.entity_id
_entity_poly.type
_entity_poly.pdbx_seq_one_letter_code
_entity_poly.pdbx_strand_id
1 'polypeptide(L)'
;ALYGRTFRLASSTENYIGAPAVGPGNAGLYTNEQGFLAYYEICTRVKQQGWTKIFDEEHKLNYAYKDEQWVGYDDLYSISYKIQYVQEMGLAGIMFWAADLDDFTGSSCNEGKYPLMNKAVNLIRSQIQSTISSTKSSLQEKKRIVCYYTNWSQYRPDQAKFYPEDLDGSLCTHIIYAFAVLNNSKLTPFQSNDEDTQSSKGMYSRILALKKTHNIKILLAVGGWNFGSADFSHMVKNEQLRKDFVQQATLFIRDHQFDGLDLDWVQIINKIIEISFL
;
A
#
# COMPACT_ATOMS: atom_id res chain seq x y z
N ALA A 1 2.01 3.69 6.37
CA ALA A 1 2.01 2.34 5.76
C ALA A 1 1.06 1.45 6.54
N LEU A 2 0.60 0.34 5.99
CA LEU A 2 -0.28 -0.61 6.70
C LEU A 2 0.49 -1.84 7.22
N TYR A 3 1.80 -1.67 7.40
CA TYR A 3 2.72 -2.71 7.85
C TYR A 3 3.86 -2.07 8.66
N GLY A 4 4.70 -2.90 9.26
CA GLY A 4 5.93 -2.49 9.92
C GLY A 4 7.16 -3.19 9.36
N ARG A 5 8.30 -2.50 9.44
CA ARG A 5 9.62 -3.10 9.19
C ARG A 5 10.19 -3.62 10.50
N THR A 6 10.68 -4.85 10.48
CA THR A 6 11.17 -5.53 11.67
C THR A 6 12.67 -5.74 11.66
N PHE A 7 13.25 -5.72 12.85
CA PHE A 7 14.67 -5.91 13.08
C PHE A 7 14.87 -6.89 14.22
N ARG A 8 15.93 -7.69 14.13
CA ARG A 8 16.48 -8.42 15.26
C ARG A 8 17.60 -7.59 15.87
N LEU A 9 17.38 -7.12 17.09
CA LEU A 9 18.33 -6.32 17.86
C LEU A 9 19.55 -7.14 18.24
N ALA A 10 20.70 -6.49 18.40
CA ALA A 10 21.92 -7.12 18.91
C ALA A 10 21.83 -7.46 20.41
N SER A 11 20.96 -6.75 21.13
CA SER A 11 20.69 -6.95 22.56
C SER A 11 19.22 -6.71 22.86
N SER A 12 18.61 -7.57 23.68
CA SER A 12 17.23 -7.40 24.15
C SER A 12 17.05 -6.24 25.15
N THR A 13 18.14 -5.73 25.72
CA THR A 13 18.12 -4.58 26.64
C THR A 13 18.20 -3.24 25.91
N GLU A 14 18.56 -3.23 24.63
CA GLU A 14 18.70 -2.03 23.80
C GLU A 14 17.59 -1.97 22.75
N ASN A 15 16.46 -1.37 23.11
CA ASN A 15 15.24 -1.32 22.29
C ASN A 15 14.85 0.09 21.80
N TYR A 16 15.73 1.07 21.97
CA TYR A 16 15.53 2.45 21.55
C TYR A 16 15.69 2.62 20.03
N ILE A 17 15.18 3.73 19.49
CA ILE A 17 15.35 4.07 18.07
C ILE A 17 16.84 4.25 17.77
N GLY A 18 17.34 3.49 16.79
CA GLY A 18 18.76 3.49 16.43
C GLY A 18 19.62 2.46 17.16
N ALA A 19 19.01 1.61 18.00
CA ALA A 19 19.71 0.48 18.61
C ALA A 19 20.32 -0.47 17.54
N PRO A 20 21.50 -1.07 17.80
CA PRO A 20 22.15 -1.96 16.85
C PRO A 20 21.27 -3.17 16.48
N ALA A 21 21.15 -3.46 15.19
CA ALA A 21 20.44 -4.63 14.68
C ALA A 21 21.39 -5.59 13.96
N VAL A 22 21.19 -6.89 14.16
CA VAL A 22 21.99 -7.98 13.56
C VAL A 22 21.30 -8.65 12.38
N GLY A 23 20.11 -8.19 12.00
CA GLY A 23 19.37 -8.74 10.87
C GLY A 23 17.89 -8.36 10.86
N PRO A 24 17.12 -8.92 9.91
CA PRO A 24 15.69 -8.75 9.87
C PRO A 24 15.02 -9.45 11.07
N GLY A 25 13.88 -8.91 11.50
CA GLY A 25 13.04 -9.59 12.49
C GLY A 25 12.39 -10.85 11.94
N ASN A 26 11.88 -11.69 12.82
CA ASN A 26 11.24 -12.96 12.47
C ASN A 26 10.01 -12.73 11.59
N ALA A 27 9.79 -13.66 10.66
CA ALA A 27 8.63 -13.63 9.77
C ALA A 27 7.30 -13.73 10.53
N GLY A 28 6.28 -13.08 9.98
CA GLY A 28 4.90 -13.23 10.41
C GLY A 28 4.30 -14.59 10.08
N LEU A 29 3.20 -14.96 10.76
CA LEU A 29 2.48 -16.20 10.47
C LEU A 29 1.82 -16.17 9.09
N TYR A 30 1.34 -14.99 8.68
CA TYR A 30 0.55 -14.80 7.48
C TYR A 30 1.35 -14.19 6.34
N THR A 31 2.14 -13.15 6.63
CA THR A 31 2.98 -12.49 5.62
C THR A 31 4.19 -13.35 5.26
N ASN A 32 4.69 -14.14 6.22
CA ASN A 32 5.80 -15.08 6.05
C ASN A 32 7.06 -14.47 5.39
N GLU A 33 7.34 -13.20 5.69
CA GLU A 33 8.51 -12.47 5.20
C GLU A 33 9.33 -11.95 6.39
N GLN A 34 10.62 -12.30 6.46
CA GLN A 34 11.51 -11.73 7.48
C GLN A 34 11.69 -10.23 7.25
N GLY A 35 11.75 -9.45 8.32
CA GLY A 35 11.90 -7.99 8.21
C GLY A 35 10.59 -7.25 7.94
N PHE A 36 9.46 -7.94 7.92
CA PHE A 36 8.16 -7.41 7.55
C PHE A 36 7.03 -8.04 8.37
N LEU A 37 6.09 -7.22 8.83
CA LEU A 37 4.84 -7.68 9.46
C LEU A 37 3.67 -6.80 9.02
N ALA A 38 2.53 -7.40 8.70
CA ALA A 38 1.29 -6.65 8.46
C ALA A 38 0.78 -5.98 9.75
N TYR A 39 -0.08 -4.96 9.64
CA TYR A 39 -0.64 -4.30 10.82
C TYR A 39 -1.39 -5.29 11.73
N TYR A 40 -2.18 -6.19 11.15
CA TYR A 40 -2.91 -7.22 11.92
C TYR A 40 -1.98 -8.19 12.67
N GLU A 41 -0.78 -8.45 12.15
CA GLU A 41 0.26 -9.24 12.82
C GLU A 41 0.93 -8.49 13.97
N ILE A 42 1.10 -7.18 13.83
CA ILE A 42 1.72 -6.31 14.83
C ILE A 42 0.74 -6.04 15.97
N CYS A 43 -0.51 -5.67 15.66
CA CYS A 43 -1.51 -5.39 16.68
C CYS A 43 -1.80 -6.64 17.53
N THR A 44 -1.81 -7.84 16.92
CA THR A 44 -1.95 -9.11 17.64
C THR A 44 -0.81 -9.30 18.63
N ARG A 45 0.43 -9.02 18.21
CA ARG A 45 1.62 -9.10 19.07
C ARG A 45 1.56 -8.14 20.26
N VAL A 46 1.20 -6.89 20.01
CA VAL A 46 1.06 -5.85 21.04
C VAL A 46 -0.08 -6.16 22.01
N LYS A 47 -1.26 -6.51 21.51
CA LYS A 47 -2.47 -6.65 22.34
C LYS A 47 -2.59 -8.01 23.02
N GLN A 48 -2.04 -9.06 22.43
CA GLN A 48 -2.31 -10.45 22.85
C GLN A 48 -1.04 -11.23 23.20
N GLN A 49 0.15 -10.81 22.74
CA GLN A 49 1.40 -11.57 22.94
C GLN A 49 2.44 -10.83 23.80
N GLY A 50 2.03 -9.75 24.46
CA GLY A 50 2.82 -9.04 25.47
C GLY A 50 4.01 -8.27 24.89
N TRP A 51 3.90 -7.75 23.67
CA TRP A 51 4.90 -6.81 23.15
C TRP A 51 4.72 -5.43 23.79
N THR A 52 5.83 -4.80 24.14
CA THR A 52 5.83 -3.43 24.65
C THR A 52 5.72 -2.46 23.48
N LYS A 53 4.69 -1.61 23.49
CA LYS A 53 4.52 -0.51 22.54
C LYS A 53 5.10 0.77 23.13
N ILE A 54 5.88 1.51 22.33
CA ILE A 54 6.38 2.84 22.64
C ILE A 54 5.94 3.81 21.53
N PHE A 55 5.43 4.97 21.94
CA PHE A 55 5.22 6.10 21.04
C PHE A 55 6.39 7.06 21.20
N ASP A 56 7.03 7.38 20.09
CA ASP A 56 8.11 8.36 20.07
C ASP A 56 7.54 9.74 19.74
N GLU A 57 7.58 10.63 20.72
CA GLU A 57 7.01 11.98 20.61
C GLU A 57 7.80 12.88 19.65
N GLU A 58 9.10 12.68 19.48
CA GLU A 58 9.91 13.52 18.60
C GLU A 58 9.58 13.25 17.13
N HIS A 59 9.52 11.99 16.75
CA HIS A 59 9.32 11.55 15.36
C HIS A 59 7.85 11.23 15.04
N LYS A 60 6.94 11.32 16.04
CA LYS A 60 5.50 11.03 15.92
C LYS A 60 5.20 9.66 15.31
N LEU A 61 5.97 8.65 15.71
CA LEU A 61 5.88 7.28 15.22
C LEU A 61 5.73 6.27 16.36
N ASN A 62 5.29 5.07 16.03
CA ASN A 62 5.26 3.97 16.99
C ASN A 62 6.35 2.95 16.67
N TYR A 63 6.89 2.35 17.73
CA TYR A 63 7.55 1.07 17.63
C TYR A 63 7.07 0.13 18.73
N ALA A 64 7.26 -1.16 18.52
CA ALA A 64 7.01 -2.17 19.52
C ALA A 64 8.15 -3.17 19.56
N TYR A 65 8.38 -3.78 20.72
CA TYR A 65 9.43 -4.76 20.87
C TYR A 65 9.07 -5.85 21.89
N LYS A 66 9.72 -6.99 21.75
CA LYS A 66 9.75 -8.08 22.72
C LYS A 66 11.03 -8.87 22.54
N ASP A 67 11.78 -9.06 23.61
CA ASP A 67 13.12 -9.66 23.56
C ASP A 67 13.99 -8.92 22.52
N GLU A 68 14.62 -9.64 21.60
CA GLU A 68 15.42 -9.06 20.52
C GLU A 68 14.59 -8.66 19.29
N GLN A 69 13.26 -8.80 19.31
CA GLN A 69 12.41 -8.46 18.17
C GLN A 69 11.91 -7.03 18.30
N TRP A 70 12.08 -6.24 17.24
CA TRP A 70 11.68 -4.85 17.17
C TRP A 70 10.90 -4.59 15.88
N VAL A 71 9.85 -3.76 15.95
CA VAL A 71 9.06 -3.34 14.78
C VAL A 71 8.73 -1.86 14.85
N GLY A 72 9.03 -1.12 13.79
CA GLY A 72 8.57 0.24 13.57
C GLY A 72 7.34 0.21 12.67
N TYR A 73 6.24 0.84 13.09
CA TYR A 73 4.94 0.69 12.44
C TYR A 73 4.01 1.88 12.64
N ASP A 74 2.91 1.89 11.90
CA ASP A 74 1.82 2.84 12.05
C ASP A 74 0.66 2.24 12.85
N ASP A 75 0.01 3.07 13.67
CA ASP A 75 -1.25 2.73 14.34
C ASP A 75 -2.27 3.88 14.25
N LEU A 76 -3.40 3.76 14.95
CA LEU A 76 -4.44 4.79 14.96
C LEU A 76 -3.94 6.19 15.39
N TYR A 77 -2.93 6.27 16.25
CA TYR A 77 -2.34 7.53 16.71
C TYR A 77 -1.39 8.12 15.68
N SER A 78 -0.40 7.36 15.18
CA SER A 78 0.55 7.90 14.19
C SER A 78 -0.12 8.23 12.86
N ILE A 79 -1.14 7.47 12.45
CA ILE A 79 -1.98 7.81 11.29
C ILE A 79 -2.68 9.16 11.50
N SER A 80 -3.16 9.46 12.69
CA SER A 80 -3.80 10.75 12.97
C SER A 80 -2.85 11.93 12.74
N TYR A 81 -1.60 11.82 13.23
CA TYR A 81 -0.57 12.83 13.00
C TYR A 81 -0.21 12.99 11.51
N LYS A 82 -0.11 11.88 10.77
CA LYS A 82 0.16 11.93 9.32
C LYS A 82 -0.97 12.60 8.55
N ILE A 83 -2.23 12.36 8.92
CA ILE A 83 -3.36 13.03 8.28
C ILE A 83 -3.42 14.51 8.65
N GLN A 84 -3.14 14.86 9.89
CA GLN A 84 -3.01 16.26 10.30
C GLN A 84 -1.93 16.97 9.47
N TYR A 85 -0.76 16.35 9.28
CA TYR A 85 0.30 16.88 8.42
C TYR A 85 -0.14 17.04 6.96
N VAL A 86 -0.83 16.05 6.38
CA VAL A 86 -1.42 16.12 5.02
C VAL A 86 -2.36 17.33 4.88
N GLN A 87 -3.12 17.64 5.94
CA GLN A 87 -4.06 18.75 5.96
C GLN A 87 -3.34 20.09 6.11
N GLU A 88 -2.45 20.23 7.10
CA GLU A 88 -1.68 21.45 7.39
C GLU A 88 -0.82 21.89 6.21
N MET A 89 -0.20 20.93 5.52
CA MET A 89 0.65 21.19 4.37
C MET A 89 -0.14 21.31 3.05
N GLY A 90 -1.47 21.15 3.09
CA GLY A 90 -2.30 21.24 1.90
C GLY A 90 -2.06 20.12 0.87
N LEU A 91 -1.49 18.99 1.26
CA LEU A 91 -1.11 17.91 0.34
C LEU A 91 -2.31 17.28 -0.38
N ALA A 92 -2.10 16.75 -1.58
CA ALA A 92 -3.16 16.22 -2.43
C ALA A 92 -3.93 15.03 -1.83
N GLY A 93 -3.39 14.34 -0.82
CA GLY A 93 -4.03 13.16 -0.25
C GLY A 93 -3.08 12.23 0.50
N ILE A 94 -3.47 10.96 0.62
CA ILE A 94 -2.69 9.88 1.22
C ILE A 94 -2.70 8.64 0.32
N MET A 95 -1.60 7.88 0.35
CA MET A 95 -1.48 6.58 -0.28
C MET A 95 -1.18 5.50 0.77
N PHE A 96 -1.82 4.34 0.62
CA PHE A 96 -1.61 3.16 1.47
C PHE A 96 -0.99 2.02 0.67
N TRP A 97 0.22 1.63 1.07
CA TRP A 97 0.75 0.30 0.83
C TRP A 97 0.53 -0.58 2.07
N ALA A 98 -0.28 -1.63 2.00
CA ALA A 98 -1.29 -1.94 0.99
C ALA A 98 -2.56 -2.40 1.73
N ALA A 99 -3.74 -2.32 1.09
CA ALA A 99 -5.02 -2.48 1.78
C ALA A 99 -5.16 -3.83 2.49
N ASP A 100 -4.56 -4.88 1.92
CA ASP A 100 -4.51 -6.24 2.46
C ASP A 100 -3.69 -6.40 3.75
N LEU A 101 -2.93 -5.37 4.15
CA LEU A 101 -2.05 -5.39 5.33
C LEU A 101 -2.70 -4.72 6.55
N ASP A 102 -3.80 -3.99 6.36
CA ASP A 102 -4.65 -3.53 7.47
C ASP A 102 -5.44 -4.72 8.05
N ASP A 103 -6.06 -4.56 9.22
CA ASP A 103 -6.99 -5.55 9.77
C ASP A 103 -8.33 -5.49 9.02
N PHE A 104 -8.33 -5.90 7.75
CA PHE A 104 -9.46 -5.79 6.82
C PHE A 104 -10.68 -6.60 7.25
N THR A 105 -10.48 -7.69 8.01
CA THR A 105 -11.53 -8.50 8.58
C THR A 105 -12.07 -7.93 9.90
N GLY A 106 -11.26 -7.14 10.61
CA GLY A 106 -11.52 -6.63 11.95
C GLY A 106 -11.40 -7.69 13.05
N SER A 107 -10.84 -8.87 12.75
CA SER A 107 -10.77 -10.00 13.68
C SER A 107 -9.52 -10.00 14.54
N SER A 108 -8.51 -9.18 14.22
CA SER A 108 -7.18 -9.28 14.85
C SER A 108 -6.97 -8.24 15.95
N CYS A 109 -7.33 -6.99 15.67
CA CYS A 109 -6.97 -5.85 16.50
C CYS A 109 -8.07 -5.43 17.49
N ASN A 110 -9.31 -5.91 17.34
CA ASN A 110 -10.48 -5.39 18.05
C ASN A 110 -10.67 -3.87 17.85
N GLU A 111 -10.45 -3.39 16.63
CA GLU A 111 -10.55 -1.97 16.23
C GLU A 111 -11.56 -1.75 15.08
N GLY A 112 -12.34 -2.79 14.74
CA GLY A 112 -13.21 -2.82 13.57
C GLY A 112 -12.47 -3.17 12.29
N LYS A 113 -13.20 -3.26 11.17
CA LYS A 113 -12.62 -3.52 9.85
C LYS A 113 -11.80 -2.33 9.36
N TYR A 114 -10.66 -2.60 8.74
CA TYR A 114 -9.80 -1.57 8.15
C TYR A 114 -9.50 -0.40 9.11
N PRO A 115 -9.04 -0.65 10.34
CA PRO A 115 -8.97 0.37 11.37
C PRO A 115 -8.10 1.56 10.98
N LEU A 116 -6.94 1.33 10.36
CA LEU A 116 -6.04 2.41 9.97
C LEU A 116 -6.59 3.21 8.79
N MET A 117 -7.10 2.52 7.76
CA MET A 117 -7.69 3.19 6.60
C MET A 117 -8.95 3.97 7.00
N ASN A 118 -9.85 3.39 7.80
CA ASN A 118 -11.05 4.09 8.29
C ASN A 118 -10.69 5.32 9.11
N LYS A 119 -9.71 5.22 10.00
CA LYS A 119 -9.24 6.36 10.79
C LYS A 119 -8.79 7.51 9.89
N ALA A 120 -7.96 7.20 8.89
CA ALA A 120 -7.47 8.20 7.96
C ALA A 120 -8.58 8.82 7.10
N VAL A 121 -9.43 7.98 6.50
CA VAL A 121 -10.55 8.40 5.66
C VAL A 121 -11.51 9.31 6.43
N ASN A 122 -11.84 8.96 7.67
CA ASN A 122 -12.73 9.75 8.52
C ASN A 122 -12.12 11.11 8.90
N LEU A 123 -10.82 11.16 9.19
CA LEU A 123 -10.12 12.42 9.46
C LEU A 123 -10.06 13.33 8.23
N ILE A 124 -9.79 12.76 7.04
CA ILE A 124 -9.82 13.52 5.78
C ILE A 124 -11.23 14.07 5.49
N ARG A 125 -12.28 13.27 5.72
CA ARG A 125 -13.67 13.66 5.42
C ARG A 125 -14.28 14.63 6.42
N SER A 126 -14.00 14.48 7.72
CA SER A 126 -14.61 15.29 8.78
C SER A 126 -14.22 16.77 8.70
N GLN A 127 -13.00 17.10 8.30
CA GLN A 127 -12.61 18.51 8.15
C GLN A 127 -13.27 19.20 6.96
N ILE A 128 -13.62 18.47 5.89
CA ILE A 128 -14.39 19.02 4.76
C ILE A 128 -15.71 19.61 5.26
N GLN A 129 -16.36 18.99 6.25
CA GLN A 129 -17.60 19.52 6.83
C GLN A 129 -17.39 20.75 7.72
N SER A 130 -16.24 20.86 8.40
CA SER A 130 -15.93 22.02 9.26
C SER A 130 -15.58 23.29 8.48
N THR A 131 -14.92 23.16 7.32
CA THR A 131 -14.50 24.31 6.49
C THR A 131 -15.65 24.91 5.67
N ILE A 132 -16.68 24.13 5.35
CA ILE A 132 -17.86 24.61 4.59
C ILE A 132 -18.69 25.66 5.37
N SER A 133 -18.52 25.75 6.70
CA SER A 133 -19.17 26.79 7.53
C SER A 133 -18.48 28.17 7.49
N SER A 134 -17.27 28.30 6.92
CA SER A 134 -16.58 29.59 6.84
C SER A 134 -15.95 29.82 5.46
N THR A 135 -16.64 30.66 4.67
CA THR A 135 -16.20 31.36 3.43
C THR A 135 -16.08 30.60 2.09
N LYS A 136 -16.70 31.25 1.08
CA LYS A 136 -16.80 30.99 -0.37
C LYS A 136 -15.74 30.06 -1.03
N SER A 137 -16.23 28.94 -1.54
CA SER A 137 -15.99 28.37 -2.90
C SER A 137 -14.67 28.76 -3.59
N SER A 138 -13.54 28.24 -3.11
CA SER A 138 -12.55 27.70 -4.03
C SER A 138 -12.95 26.27 -4.37
N LEU A 139 -12.65 25.79 -5.58
CA LEU A 139 -12.75 24.37 -5.94
C LEU A 139 -11.86 23.59 -4.97
N GLN A 140 -12.44 23.12 -3.87
CA GLN A 140 -11.70 22.36 -2.86
C GLN A 140 -11.34 21.04 -3.53
N GLU A 141 -10.08 20.89 -3.92
CA GLU A 141 -9.63 19.68 -4.59
C GLU A 141 -9.93 18.48 -3.69
N LYS A 142 -10.73 17.56 -4.22
CA LYS A 142 -11.10 16.32 -3.52
C LYS A 142 -9.81 15.57 -3.20
N LYS A 143 -9.50 15.44 -1.91
CA LYS A 143 -8.30 14.71 -1.45
C LYS A 143 -8.31 13.29 -2.02
N ARG A 144 -7.16 12.87 -2.55
CA ARG A 144 -6.98 11.53 -3.10
C ARG A 144 -6.65 10.56 -1.96
N ILE A 145 -7.41 9.48 -1.89
CA ILE A 145 -7.11 8.32 -1.04
C ILE A 145 -6.75 7.18 -1.99
N VAL A 146 -5.49 6.80 -2.02
CA VAL A 146 -4.92 5.82 -2.95
C VAL A 146 -4.66 4.52 -2.20
N CYS A 147 -5.21 3.42 -2.68
CA CYS A 147 -5.11 2.11 -2.04
C CYS A 147 -4.37 1.14 -2.97
N TYR A 148 -3.21 0.64 -2.57
CA TYR A 148 -2.62 -0.50 -3.27
C TYR A 148 -3.39 -1.78 -2.97
N TYR A 149 -3.65 -2.53 -4.03
CA TYR A 149 -4.18 -3.90 -4.00
C TYR A 149 -3.09 -4.85 -4.49
N THR A 150 -2.74 -5.86 -3.70
CA THR A 150 -1.69 -6.83 -4.06
C THR A 150 -2.31 -8.17 -4.47
N ASN A 151 -2.04 -8.67 -5.67
CA ASN A 151 -2.60 -9.95 -6.13
C ASN A 151 -2.19 -11.12 -5.22
N TRP A 152 -0.93 -11.19 -4.79
CA TRP A 152 -0.37 -12.34 -4.08
C TRP A 152 -0.94 -12.51 -2.66
N SER A 153 -1.61 -11.50 -2.11
CA SER A 153 -2.28 -11.59 -0.81
C SER A 153 -3.36 -12.69 -0.77
N GLN A 154 -3.90 -13.11 -1.92
CA GLN A 154 -4.82 -14.24 -2.04
C GLN A 154 -4.23 -15.60 -1.61
N TYR A 155 -2.89 -15.73 -1.64
CA TYR A 155 -2.19 -16.97 -1.32
C TYR A 155 -1.81 -17.09 0.16
N ARG A 156 -2.08 -16.05 0.96
CA ARG A 156 -1.85 -16.09 2.41
C ARG A 156 -2.74 -17.14 3.07
N PRO A 157 -2.38 -17.65 4.25
CA PRO A 157 -3.20 -18.63 4.94
C PRO A 157 -4.45 -18.01 5.58
N ASP A 158 -5.49 -18.83 5.69
CA ASP A 158 -6.70 -18.59 6.50
C ASP A 158 -7.33 -17.20 6.32
N GLN A 159 -7.53 -16.48 7.42
CA GLN A 159 -8.16 -15.16 7.51
C GLN A 159 -7.36 -14.02 6.88
N ALA A 160 -6.11 -14.27 6.46
CA ALA A 160 -5.27 -13.28 5.79
C ALA A 160 -5.35 -13.36 4.27
N LYS A 161 -6.14 -14.29 3.70
CA LYS A 161 -6.48 -14.28 2.28
C LYS A 161 -7.24 -13.02 1.94
N PHE A 162 -6.81 -12.37 0.88
CA PHE A 162 -7.41 -11.13 0.42
C PHE A 162 -7.68 -11.19 -1.08
N TYR A 163 -8.93 -10.97 -1.44
CA TYR A 163 -9.44 -10.93 -2.80
C TYR A 163 -9.96 -9.52 -3.15
N PRO A 164 -10.20 -9.21 -4.44
CA PRO A 164 -10.72 -7.91 -4.82
C PRO A 164 -12.04 -7.53 -4.14
N GLU A 165 -12.87 -8.52 -3.81
CA GLU A 165 -14.17 -8.33 -3.15
C GLU A 165 -14.05 -8.03 -1.65
N ASP A 166 -12.90 -8.31 -1.03
CA ASP A 166 -12.65 -7.94 0.35
C ASP A 166 -12.34 -6.44 0.49
N LEU A 167 -11.84 -5.80 -0.59
CA LEU A 167 -11.54 -4.37 -0.62
C LEU A 167 -12.81 -3.52 -0.59
N ASP A 168 -12.99 -2.78 0.50
CA ASP A 168 -14.04 -1.76 0.60
C ASP A 168 -13.71 -0.56 -0.31
N GLY A 169 -14.32 -0.56 -1.50
CA GLY A 169 -14.17 0.49 -2.51
C GLY A 169 -14.60 1.88 -2.02
N SER A 170 -15.37 1.98 -0.93
CA SER A 170 -15.77 3.27 -0.35
C SER A 170 -14.62 3.95 0.41
N LEU A 171 -13.57 3.23 0.78
CA LEU A 171 -12.39 3.78 1.46
C LEU A 171 -11.43 4.47 0.47
N CYS A 172 -11.54 4.19 -0.82
CA CYS A 172 -10.57 4.59 -1.82
C CYS A 172 -11.19 5.59 -2.81
N THR A 173 -10.35 6.48 -3.33
CA THR A 173 -10.65 7.27 -4.53
C THR A 173 -9.93 6.71 -5.75
N HIS A 174 -8.76 6.12 -5.51
CA HIS A 174 -7.93 5.47 -6.50
C HIS A 174 -7.48 4.12 -5.94
N ILE A 175 -7.49 3.09 -6.77
CA ILE A 175 -6.87 1.80 -6.48
C ILE A 175 -5.68 1.66 -7.43
N ILE A 176 -4.54 1.21 -6.90
CA ILE A 176 -3.41 0.80 -7.72
C ILE A 176 -3.27 -0.71 -7.61
N TYR A 177 -3.45 -1.41 -8.71
CA TYR A 177 -3.30 -2.86 -8.79
C TYR A 177 -1.83 -3.23 -8.97
N ALA A 178 -1.27 -3.98 -8.02
CA ALA A 178 0.10 -4.46 -8.02
C ALA A 178 0.14 -5.95 -8.42
N PHE A 179 0.82 -6.35 -9.49
CA PHE A 179 1.51 -5.53 -10.51
C PHE A 179 1.33 -6.18 -11.89
N ALA A 180 1.62 -5.44 -12.95
CA ALA A 180 2.10 -5.98 -14.22
C ALA A 180 3.63 -5.87 -14.30
N VAL A 181 4.23 -6.53 -15.27
CA VAL A 181 5.68 -6.50 -15.51
C VAL A 181 6.00 -6.09 -16.94
N LEU A 182 7.24 -5.66 -17.15
CA LEU A 182 7.75 -5.27 -18.44
C LEU A 182 8.56 -6.42 -19.06
N ASN A 183 8.30 -6.75 -20.32
CA ASN A 183 9.10 -7.69 -21.09
C ASN A 183 9.31 -7.11 -22.49
N ASN A 184 10.57 -6.78 -22.84
CA ASN A 184 10.91 -6.16 -24.13
C ASN A 184 10.06 -4.93 -24.46
N SER A 185 9.93 -4.00 -23.51
CA SER A 185 9.10 -2.78 -23.61
C SER A 185 7.59 -3.01 -23.73
N LYS A 186 7.09 -4.23 -23.49
CA LYS A 186 5.66 -4.56 -23.47
C LYS A 186 5.19 -4.92 -22.07
N LEU A 187 3.98 -4.49 -21.73
CA LEU A 187 3.34 -4.89 -20.48
C LEU A 187 2.82 -6.32 -20.59
N THR A 188 3.05 -7.12 -19.56
CA THR A 188 2.48 -8.46 -19.40
C THR A 188 1.95 -8.63 -17.99
N PRO A 189 0.92 -9.46 -17.78
CA PRO A 189 0.45 -9.82 -16.45
C PRO A 189 1.57 -10.43 -15.61
N PHE A 190 1.56 -10.18 -14.30
CA PHE A 190 2.57 -10.74 -13.40
C PHE A 190 2.18 -12.14 -12.93
N GLN A 191 0.90 -12.36 -12.68
CA GLN A 191 0.35 -13.62 -12.19
C GLN A 191 -0.50 -14.28 -13.27
N SER A 192 -0.48 -15.62 -13.32
CA SER A 192 -1.25 -16.38 -14.30
C SER A 192 -2.77 -16.25 -14.14
N ASN A 193 -3.24 -15.73 -12.99
CA ASN A 193 -4.64 -15.52 -12.67
C ASN A 193 -5.07 -14.04 -12.74
N ASP A 194 -4.23 -13.15 -13.25
CA ASP A 194 -4.60 -11.76 -13.50
C ASP A 194 -5.68 -11.68 -14.62
N GLU A 195 -5.51 -12.49 -15.66
CA GLU A 195 -6.38 -12.55 -16.84
C GLU A 195 -7.63 -13.41 -16.66
N ASP A 196 -8.69 -13.05 -17.40
CA ASP A 196 -9.86 -13.91 -17.55
C ASP A 196 -9.48 -15.21 -18.30
N THR A 197 -10.06 -16.32 -17.87
CA THR A 197 -10.04 -17.57 -18.62
C THR A 197 -11.42 -17.85 -19.21
N GLN A 198 -11.54 -18.92 -20.01
CA GLN A 198 -12.85 -19.36 -20.50
C GLN A 198 -13.82 -19.74 -19.36
N SER A 199 -13.30 -20.16 -18.21
CA SER A 199 -14.08 -20.70 -17.10
C SER A 199 -14.17 -19.78 -15.88
N SER A 200 -13.35 -18.74 -15.78
CA SER A 200 -13.30 -17.87 -14.60
C SER A 200 -12.88 -16.44 -14.92
N LYS A 201 -13.32 -15.50 -14.07
CA LYS A 201 -12.85 -14.12 -14.08
C LYS A 201 -11.50 -14.02 -13.38
N GLY A 202 -10.54 -13.36 -14.05
CA GLY A 202 -9.23 -13.02 -13.52
C GLY A 202 -9.29 -11.88 -12.51
N MET A 203 -8.18 -11.65 -11.83
CA MET A 203 -8.10 -10.63 -10.79
C MET A 203 -8.24 -9.21 -11.34
N TYR A 204 -7.82 -8.94 -12.59
CA TYR A 204 -8.08 -7.65 -13.24
C TYR A 204 -9.58 -7.37 -13.38
N SER A 205 -10.35 -8.29 -13.96
CA SER A 205 -11.80 -8.13 -14.10
C SER A 205 -12.51 -7.98 -12.76
N ARG A 206 -12.05 -8.71 -11.74
CA ARG A 206 -12.64 -8.68 -10.39
C ARG A 206 -12.38 -7.34 -9.70
N ILE A 207 -11.16 -6.80 -9.73
CA ILE A 207 -10.89 -5.47 -9.14
C ILE A 207 -11.61 -4.36 -9.91
N LEU A 208 -11.66 -4.45 -11.24
CA LEU A 208 -12.33 -3.47 -12.08
C LEU A 208 -13.85 -3.44 -11.87
N ALA A 209 -14.45 -4.53 -11.37
CA ALA A 209 -15.86 -4.58 -11.02
C ALA A 209 -16.24 -3.56 -9.92
N LEU A 210 -15.29 -3.14 -9.07
CA LEU A 210 -15.55 -2.12 -8.04
C LEU A 210 -15.95 -0.76 -8.65
N LYS A 211 -15.55 -0.46 -9.89
CA LYS A 211 -15.95 0.75 -10.63
C LYS A 211 -17.46 0.80 -10.92
N LYS A 212 -18.15 -0.35 -10.87
CA LYS A 212 -19.60 -0.43 -11.13
C LYS A 212 -20.43 0.10 -9.96
N THR A 213 -19.90 0.02 -8.74
CA THR A 213 -20.59 0.39 -7.50
C THR A 213 -19.97 1.60 -6.80
N HIS A 214 -18.75 1.98 -7.18
CA HIS A 214 -18.02 3.09 -6.58
C HIS A 214 -17.46 4.04 -7.64
N ASN A 215 -17.45 5.33 -7.33
CA ASN A 215 -16.79 6.35 -8.16
C ASN A 215 -15.28 6.39 -7.85
N ILE A 216 -14.56 5.40 -8.38
CA ILE A 216 -13.12 5.19 -8.17
C ILE A 216 -12.39 5.06 -9.50
N LYS A 217 -11.11 5.43 -9.48
CA LYS A 217 -10.17 5.19 -10.58
C LYS A 217 -9.27 4.01 -10.23
N ILE A 218 -9.04 3.12 -11.19
CA ILE A 218 -8.20 1.94 -10.97
C ILE A 218 -7.05 1.97 -11.97
N LEU A 219 -5.84 2.12 -11.45
CA LEU A 219 -4.60 2.15 -12.21
C LEU A 219 -3.89 0.80 -12.08
N LEU A 220 -3.11 0.45 -13.10
CA LEU A 220 -2.23 -0.71 -13.06
C LEU A 220 -0.80 -0.24 -12.74
N ALA A 221 -0.21 -0.77 -11.67
CA ALA A 221 1.20 -0.56 -11.40
C ALA A 221 2.07 -1.54 -12.18
N VAL A 222 3.19 -1.06 -12.72
CA VAL A 222 4.18 -1.86 -13.43
C VAL A 222 5.48 -1.83 -12.66
N GLY A 223 6.08 -3.00 -12.42
CA GLY A 223 7.37 -3.12 -11.76
C GLY A 223 7.26 -3.69 -10.35
N GLY A 224 7.71 -2.91 -9.36
CA GLY A 224 7.78 -3.33 -7.97
C GLY A 224 9.15 -3.91 -7.56
N TRP A 225 9.33 -4.07 -6.25
CA TRP A 225 10.61 -4.44 -5.63
C TRP A 225 11.30 -5.66 -6.27
N ASN A 226 10.53 -6.72 -6.56
CA ASN A 226 11.06 -7.98 -7.10
C ASN A 226 11.30 -7.96 -8.61
N PHE A 227 10.81 -6.95 -9.33
CA PHE A 227 10.96 -6.87 -10.78
C PHE A 227 12.38 -6.43 -11.19
N GLY A 228 13.03 -5.62 -10.35
CA GLY A 228 14.35 -5.05 -10.65
C GLY A 228 14.28 -3.89 -11.65
N SER A 229 15.45 -3.51 -12.19
CA SER A 229 15.61 -2.25 -12.94
C SER A 229 16.08 -2.42 -14.39
N ALA A 230 16.41 -3.63 -14.83
CA ALA A 230 17.04 -3.87 -16.13
C ALA A 230 16.10 -3.51 -17.30
N ASP A 231 14.86 -4.00 -17.27
CA ASP A 231 13.88 -3.72 -18.33
C ASP A 231 13.46 -2.26 -18.37
N PHE A 232 13.32 -1.61 -17.21
CA PHE A 232 13.09 -0.16 -17.16
C PHE A 232 14.26 0.62 -17.76
N SER A 233 15.50 0.26 -17.39
CA SER A 233 16.71 0.88 -17.93
C SER A 233 16.81 0.69 -19.45
N HIS A 234 16.43 -0.49 -19.96
CA HIS A 234 16.35 -0.76 -21.39
C HIS A 234 15.28 0.12 -22.05
N MET A 235 14.06 0.14 -21.51
CA MET A 235 12.93 0.91 -22.05
C MET A 235 13.25 2.40 -22.17
N VAL A 236 13.93 3.00 -21.18
CA VAL A 236 14.26 4.44 -21.23
C VAL A 236 15.52 4.77 -22.05
N LYS A 237 16.26 3.76 -22.53
CA LYS A 237 17.59 3.91 -23.15
C LYS A 237 17.61 4.85 -24.36
N ASN A 238 16.54 4.89 -25.16
CA ASN A 238 16.43 5.80 -26.29
C ASN A 238 14.97 6.21 -26.57
N GLU A 239 14.79 7.18 -27.46
CA GLU A 239 13.46 7.72 -27.80
C GLU A 239 12.52 6.69 -28.43
N GLN A 240 13.03 5.80 -29.28
CA GLN A 240 12.21 4.78 -29.93
C GLN A 240 11.64 3.80 -28.91
N LEU A 241 12.45 3.30 -27.98
CA LEU A 241 12.01 2.36 -26.94
C LEU A 241 10.98 2.99 -26.00
N ARG A 242 11.14 4.29 -25.67
CA ARG A 242 10.11 5.02 -24.90
C ARG A 242 8.80 5.16 -25.67
N LYS A 243 8.86 5.43 -26.99
CA LYS A 243 7.66 5.50 -27.84
C LYS A 243 6.97 4.13 -27.93
N ASP A 244 7.74 3.07 -28.14
CA ASP A 244 7.23 1.70 -28.21
C ASP A 244 6.53 1.33 -26.90
N PHE A 245 7.17 1.63 -25.75
CA PHE A 245 6.58 1.42 -24.45
C PHE A 245 5.27 2.20 -24.27
N VAL A 246 5.25 3.51 -24.56
CA VAL A 246 4.04 4.33 -24.42
C VAL A 246 2.89 3.78 -25.27
N GLN A 247 3.18 3.36 -26.51
CA GLN A 247 2.18 2.76 -27.39
C GLN A 247 1.64 1.44 -26.84
N GLN A 248 2.53 0.52 -26.44
CA GLN A 248 2.15 -0.80 -25.94
C GLN A 248 1.43 -0.71 -24.59
N ALA A 249 1.89 0.14 -23.68
CA ALA A 249 1.24 0.39 -22.40
C ALA A 249 -0.16 1.00 -22.59
N THR A 250 -0.30 1.97 -23.50
CA THR A 250 -1.62 2.56 -23.81
C THR A 250 -2.60 1.52 -24.35
N LEU A 251 -2.13 0.62 -25.22
CA LEU A 251 -2.95 -0.49 -25.72
C LEU A 251 -3.37 -1.42 -24.59
N PHE A 252 -2.42 -1.86 -23.76
CA PHE A 252 -2.69 -2.76 -22.64
C PHE A 252 -3.70 -2.16 -21.64
N ILE A 253 -3.51 -0.91 -21.23
CA ILE A 253 -4.38 -0.22 -20.28
C ILE A 253 -5.81 -0.05 -20.82
N ARG A 254 -5.94 0.26 -22.11
CA ARG A 254 -7.26 0.40 -22.76
C ARG A 254 -7.97 -0.95 -22.93
N ASP A 255 -7.24 -1.98 -23.36
CA ASP A 255 -7.79 -3.33 -23.56
C ASP A 255 -8.36 -3.90 -22.26
N HIS A 256 -7.62 -3.71 -21.15
CA HIS A 256 -8.02 -4.15 -19.81
C HIS A 256 -8.88 -3.12 -19.06
N GLN A 257 -9.23 -1.97 -19.65
CA GLN A 257 -10.12 -0.96 -19.05
C GLN A 257 -9.61 -0.30 -17.74
N PHE A 258 -8.30 -0.29 -17.53
CA PHE A 258 -7.67 0.50 -16.46
C PHE A 258 -7.79 2.00 -16.77
N ASP A 259 -7.89 2.82 -15.72
CA ASP A 259 -8.01 4.28 -15.84
C ASP A 259 -6.65 4.98 -15.99
N GLY A 260 -5.54 4.28 -15.78
CA GLY A 260 -4.20 4.83 -15.88
C GLY A 260 -3.11 3.83 -15.51
N LEU A 261 -1.88 4.32 -15.47
CA LEU A 261 -0.66 3.52 -15.27
C LEU A 261 0.20 4.14 -14.17
N ASP A 262 0.70 3.31 -13.28
CA ASP A 262 1.68 3.66 -12.25
C ASP A 262 3.01 2.96 -12.55
N LEU A 263 4.12 3.70 -12.59
CA LEU A 263 5.45 3.12 -12.83
C LEU A 263 6.24 3.03 -11.52
N ASP A 264 6.30 1.83 -10.96
CA ASP A 264 7.05 1.53 -9.75
C ASP A 264 8.45 1.01 -10.11
N TRP A 265 9.30 1.93 -10.57
CA TRP A 265 10.70 1.64 -10.91
C TRP A 265 11.59 1.80 -9.68
N VAL A 266 11.77 0.68 -8.96
CA VAL A 266 12.67 0.64 -7.80
C VAL A 266 14.10 0.32 -8.23
N GLN A 267 15.03 1.26 -8.00
CA GLN A 267 16.47 1.08 -8.24
C GLN A 267 17.22 0.97 -6.91
N ILE A 268 18.03 -0.07 -6.71
CA ILE A 268 18.89 -0.25 -5.50
C ILE A 268 20.14 0.65 -5.59
N ILE A 269 20.01 1.89 -6.11
CA ILE A 269 21.08 2.88 -6.13
C ILE A 269 20.50 4.27 -5.81
N ASN A 270 20.34 4.58 -4.52
CA ASN A 270 20.18 5.93 -3.93
C ASN A 270 19.23 6.98 -4.59
N LYS A 271 18.30 6.60 -5.47
CA LYS A 271 17.22 7.48 -5.96
C LYS A 271 15.96 6.66 -6.25
N ILE A 272 14.90 6.92 -5.48
CA ILE A 272 13.54 6.49 -5.82
C ILE A 272 13.02 7.50 -6.85
N ILE A 273 12.57 7.02 -8.01
CA ILE A 273 11.85 7.83 -9.00
C ILE A 273 10.48 7.17 -9.16
N GLU A 274 9.48 7.70 -8.46
CA GLU A 274 8.06 7.35 -8.66
C GLU A 274 7.52 8.29 -9.74
N ILE A 275 7.08 7.75 -10.88
CA ILE A 275 6.44 8.52 -11.96
C ILE A 275 5.04 7.94 -12.18
N SER A 276 4.03 8.59 -11.59
CA SER A 276 2.64 8.32 -11.90
C SER A 276 2.17 9.24 -13.03
N PHE A 277 1.58 8.68 -14.09
CA PHE A 277 0.90 9.46 -15.13
C PHE A 277 -0.60 9.53 -14.82
N LEU A 278 -1.14 10.75 -14.72
CA LEU A 278 -2.57 11.04 -14.57
C LEU A 278 -3.32 11.00 -15.91
#